data_AF-A0A430X6X6-F1
#
_entry.id   AF-A0A430X6X6-F1
#
_cell.length_a   1.000
_cell.length_b   1.000
_cell.length_c   1.000
_cell.angle_alpha   90.00
_cell.angle_beta   90.00
_cell.angle_gamma   90.00
#
_symmetry.space_group_name_H-M   'P 1'
#
loop_
_entity.id
_entity.type
_entity.pdbx_description
1 polymer ?
#
loop_
_entity_poly.entity_id
_entity_poly.type
_entity_poly.pdbx_seq_one_letter_code
_entity_poly.pdbx_strand_id
1 'polypeptide(L)' 'MSCGVVGGLYENGKGVRINFKQAKKYYGLACDGGYQLGCDGYKRLMGY' A
#
# COMPACT_ATOMS: atom_id res chain seq x y z
N MET A 1 3.39 -7.58 11.13
CA MET A 1 3.52 -6.12 10.92
C MET A 1 3.12 -5.82 9.48
N SER A 2 2.06 -5.05 9.34
CA SER A 2 1.20 -5.04 8.15
C SER A 2 1.79 -4.16 7.05
N CYS A 3 2.09 -4.73 5.88
CA CYS A 3 2.50 -3.95 4.70
C CYS A 3 1.45 -2.91 4.26
N GLY A 4 0.19 -3.03 4.74
CA GLY A 4 -0.83 -2.00 4.55
C GLY A 4 -0.53 -0.66 5.25
N VAL A 5 0.27 -0.66 6.32
CA VAL A 5 0.72 0.58 6.98
C VAL A 5 1.75 1.31 6.12
N VAL A 6 2.64 0.57 5.45
CA VAL A 6 3.65 1.13 4.55
C VAL A 6 2.99 1.81 3.35
N GLY A 7 2.00 1.18 2.75
CA GLY A 7 1.24 1.79 1.67
C GLY A 7 0.50 3.07 2.11
N GLY A 8 -0.06 3.08 3.32
CA GLY A 8 -0.67 4.26 3.91
C GLY A 8 0.32 5.41 4.22
N LEU A 9 1.58 5.08 4.52
CA LEU A 9 2.66 6.07 4.69
C LEU A 9 3.02 6.74 3.35
N TYR A 10 3.08 5.96 2.26
CA TYR A 10 3.30 6.50 0.91
C TYR A 10 2.08 7.27 0.36
N GLU A 11 0.85 6.96 0.80
CA GLU A 11 -0.35 7.75 0.50
C GLU A 11 -0.40 9.07 1.28
N ASN A 12 -0.12 9.04 2.59
CA ASN A 12 -0.25 10.21 3.45
C ASN A 12 0.97 11.15 3.37
N GLY A 13 2.07 10.72 2.77
CA GLY A 13 3.29 11.53 2.67
C GLY A 13 3.90 11.91 4.03
N LYS A 14 3.60 11.15 5.09
CA LYS A 14 4.16 11.40 6.43
C LYS A 14 5.62 10.96 6.48
N GLY A 15 6.52 11.86 6.10
CA GLY A 15 7.98 11.66 6.15
C GLY A 15 8.60 11.08 4.88
N VAL A 16 7.80 10.79 3.85
CA VAL A 16 8.25 10.33 2.52
C VAL A 16 7.45 11.05 1.45
N ARG A 17 8.07 11.33 0.28
CA ARG A 17 7.32 11.88 -0.87
C ARG A 17 6.19 10.92 -1.24
N ILE A 18 4.99 11.49 -1.42
CA ILE A 18 3.80 10.73 -1.85
C ILE A 18 4.16 9.98 -3.13
N ASN A 19 4.10 8.65 -3.08
CA ASN A 19 4.50 7.81 -4.19
C ASN A 19 3.57 6.61 -4.33
N PHE A 20 2.48 6.83 -5.03
CA PHE A 20 1.45 5.82 -5.28
C PHE A 20 1.98 4.59 -6.02
N LYS A 21 3.02 4.75 -6.86
CA LYS A 21 3.72 3.62 -7.50
C LYS A 21 4.36 2.69 -6.48
N GLN A 22 5.03 3.27 -5.49
CA GLN A 22 5.67 2.51 -4.42
C GLN A 22 4.61 1.88 -3.50
N ALA A 23 3.56 2.64 -3.15
CA ALA A 23 2.44 2.15 -2.35
C ALA A 23 1.80 0.91 -2.98
N LYS A 24 1.47 0.97 -4.28
CA LYS A 24 0.92 -0.16 -5.04
C LYS A 24 1.84 -1.38 -5.00
N LYS A 25 3.15 -1.19 -5.12
CA LYS A 25 4.12 -2.30 -5.07
C LYS A 25 4.11 -3.01 -3.72
N TYR A 26 4.10 -2.25 -2.62
CA TYR A 26 4.05 -2.81 -1.27
C TYR A 26 2.69 -3.44 -0.94
N TYR A 27 1.58 -2.83 -1.38
CA TYR A 27 0.26 -3.42 -1.23
C TYR A 27 0.09 -4.71 -2.06
N GLY A 28 0.68 -4.77 -3.26
CA GLY A 28 0.69 -5.98 -4.10
C GLY A 28 1.49 -7.11 -3.45
N LEU A 29 2.71 -6.82 -2.95
CA LEU A 29 3.52 -7.77 -2.17
C LEU A 29 2.80 -8.27 -0.91
N ALA A 30 2.08 -7.39 -0.23
CA ALA A 30 1.26 -7.75 0.92
C ALA A 30 0.12 -8.69 0.55
N CYS A 31 -0.55 -8.41 -0.56
CA CYS A 31 -1.64 -9.22 -1.09
C CYS A 31 -1.15 -10.61 -1.51
N ASP A 32 0.00 -10.67 -2.18
CA ASP A 32 0.67 -11.90 -2.60
C ASP A 32 1.06 -12.78 -1.40
N GLY A 33 1.47 -12.14 -0.30
CA GLY A 33 1.75 -12.81 0.99
C GLY A 33 0.51 -13.23 1.79
N GLY A 34 -0.71 -13.10 1.23
CA GLY A 34 -1.95 -13.48 1.90
C GLY A 34 -2.48 -12.46 2.92
N TYR A 35 -1.91 -11.25 2.97
CA TYR A 35 -2.41 -10.20 3.85
C TYR A 35 -3.59 -9.47 3.19
N GLN A 36 -4.78 -9.74 3.71
CA GLN A 36 -6.02 -9.15 3.22
C GLN A 36 -6.04 -7.61 3.27
N LEU A 37 -5.44 -7.01 4.32
CA LEU A 37 -5.22 -5.56 4.43
C LEU A 37 -4.34 -5.00 3.30
N GLY A 38 -3.43 -5.83 2.79
CA GLY A 38 -2.60 -5.55 1.63
C GLY A 38 -3.42 -5.48 0.34
N CYS A 39 -4.23 -6.50 0.10
CA CYS A 39 -5.14 -6.54 -1.05
C CYS A 39 -6.17 -5.40 -1.02
N ASP A 40 -6.70 -5.07 0.15
CA ASP A 40 -7.70 -4.03 0.32
C ASP A 40 -7.14 -2.64 -0.07
N GLY A 41 -5.96 -2.31 0.45
CA GLY A 41 -5.26 -1.08 0.04
C GLY A 41 -4.76 -1.09 -1.40
N TYR A 42 -4.35 -2.26 -1.94
CA TYR A 42 -3.99 -2.39 -3.36
C TYR A 42 -5.18 -2.04 -4.26
N LYS A 43 -6.36 -2.59 -3.95
CA LYS A 43 -7.62 -2.30 -4.66
C LYS A 43 -8.02 -0.84 -4.50
N ARG A 44 -7.91 -0.28 -3.29
CA ARG A 44 -8.23 1.13 -3.02
C ARG A 44 -7.38 2.09 -3.86
N LEU A 45 -6.10 1.79 -4.04
CA LEU A 45 -5.17 2.53 -4.91
C LEU A 45 -5.30 2.22 -6.40
N MET A 46 -5.98 1.14 -6.77
CA MET A 46 -6.25 0.79 -8.17
C MET A 46 -7.48 1.53 -8.71
N GLY A 47 -8.30 2.12 -7.83
CA GLY A 47 -9.48 2.92 -8.16
C GLY A 47 -9.34 4.43 -7.95
N TYR A 48 -8.13 4.96 -7.68
CA TYR A 48 -7.82 6.40 -7.68
C TYR A 48 -7.10 6.78 -8.97
#